data_AF-A0A524KE22-F1
#
_entry.id   AF-A0A524KE22-F1
#
_cell.length_a   1.000
_cell.length_b   1.000
_cell.length_c   1.000
_cell.angle_alpha   90.00
_cell.angle_beta   90.00
_cell.angle_gamma   90.00
#
_symmetry.space_group_name_H-M   'P 1'
#
loop_
_entity.id
_entity.type
_entity.pdbx_description
1 polymer ?
#
loop_
_entity_poly.entity_id
_entity_poly.type
_entity_poly.pdbx_seq_one_letter_code
_entity_poly.pdbx_strand_id
1 'polypeptide(L)'
;MAAIDHHYLYPFLAAEAFAEFSADDRGALYCLSDERYIPVSWYGHGFSDTNPPDLDKDTILAILDEAEDGRARSFVPAWGESLVSLELMTDREMILVRSPGNEVFQASLAIRLAAMEFRTTRLHGDLPATLSPDNYFSALRADPGSRCALEAGIYELNLEPFVSWCVSVCPHAQRAFFLLDFLRFLQAVAHDTATVRSTEQESAIISHFSPRAADPELLGFQLAASMHRVFAAPANTIPHIESFISIDLRESGSANLLASFLSERR
;
A
#
# COMPACT_ATOMS: atom_id res chain seq x y z
N MET A 1 8.79 -2.01 21.40
CA MET A 1 7.84 -2.50 20.39
C MET A 1 8.60 -3.46 19.51
N ALA A 2 8.14 -4.70 19.37
CA ALA A 2 8.62 -5.58 18.30
C ALA A 2 8.27 -4.91 16.97
N ALA A 3 9.26 -4.74 16.09
CA ALA A 3 9.01 -4.19 14.76
C ALA A 3 8.18 -5.21 13.98
N ILE A 4 7.18 -4.72 13.25
CA ILE A 4 6.55 -5.54 12.24
C ILE A 4 7.54 -5.61 11.10
N ASP A 5 8.15 -6.77 10.86
CA ASP A 5 9.08 -7.01 9.75
C ASP A 5 8.36 -7.04 8.38
N HIS A 6 7.10 -6.58 8.32
CA HIS A 6 6.17 -6.87 7.24
C HIS A 6 5.39 -5.63 6.77
N HIS A 7 5.03 -5.69 5.49
CA HIS A 7 4.27 -4.67 4.78
C HIS A 7 2.85 -4.53 5.36
N TYR A 8 2.45 -3.32 5.74
CA TYR A 8 1.12 -2.97 6.27
C TYR A 8 0.08 -2.78 5.16
N LEU A 9 0.53 -2.42 3.95
CA LEU A 9 -0.37 -2.26 2.80
C LEU A 9 -0.96 -3.60 2.35
N TYR A 10 -0.23 -4.70 2.54
CA TYR A 10 -0.68 -6.07 2.22
C TYR A 10 -1.89 -6.54 3.04
N PRO A 11 -1.84 -6.56 4.39
CA PRO A 11 -2.97 -6.99 5.21
C PRO A 11 -4.18 -6.07 5.09
N PHE A 12 -3.95 -4.77 4.91
CA PHE A 12 -5.01 -3.82 4.60
C PHE A 12 -5.78 -4.22 3.33
N LEU A 13 -5.07 -4.41 2.22
CA LEU A 13 -5.67 -4.80 0.94
C LEU A 13 -6.36 -6.16 0.99
N ALA A 14 -5.76 -7.11 1.69
CA ALA A 14 -6.34 -8.44 1.83
C ALA A 14 -7.66 -8.38 2.61
N ALA A 15 -7.76 -7.56 3.67
CA ALA A 15 -9.00 -7.34 4.40
C ALA A 15 -10.08 -6.68 3.52
N GLU A 16 -9.72 -5.67 2.73
CA GLU A 16 -10.66 -5.01 1.81
C GLU A 16 -11.18 -5.97 0.72
N ALA A 17 -10.29 -6.77 0.12
CA ALA A 17 -10.70 -7.78 -0.86
C ALA A 17 -11.56 -8.89 -0.23
N PHE A 18 -11.30 -9.25 1.03
CA PHE A 18 -12.07 -10.26 1.77
C PHE A 18 -13.51 -9.82 2.06
N ALA A 19 -13.73 -8.51 2.22
CA ALA A 19 -15.05 -7.96 2.50
C ALA A 19 -15.92 -7.75 1.25
N GLU A 20 -15.42 -8.12 0.06
CA GLU A 20 -16.00 -7.88 -1.28
C GLU A 20 -17.52 -7.65 -1.28
N PHE A 21 -17.94 -6.41 -1.58
CA PHE A 21 -19.34 -5.99 -1.82
C PHE A 21 -20.31 -6.09 -0.63
N SER A 22 -19.82 -6.30 0.59
CA SER A 22 -20.65 -6.33 1.79
C SER A 22 -20.43 -5.08 2.64
N ALA A 23 -21.48 -4.57 3.30
CA ALA A 23 -21.39 -3.47 4.27
C ALA A 23 -20.85 -3.96 5.62
N ASP A 24 -20.06 -5.02 5.56
CA ASP A 24 -19.62 -5.82 6.68
C ASP A 24 -18.41 -5.18 7.33
N ASP A 25 -18.33 -5.34 8.64
CA ASP A 25 -17.11 -5.02 9.36
C ASP A 25 -16.05 -6.05 8.99
N ARG A 26 -14.84 -5.60 8.68
CA ARG A 26 -13.69 -6.47 8.36
C ARG A 26 -12.41 -6.05 9.06
N GLY A 27 -11.49 -6.97 9.19
CA GLY A 27 -10.15 -6.69 9.67
C GLY A 27 -9.13 -7.73 9.23
N ALA A 28 -7.87 -7.42 9.48
CA ALA A 28 -6.76 -8.36 9.32
C ALA A 28 -5.90 -8.35 10.57
N LEU A 29 -5.55 -9.56 11.00
CA LEU A 29 -4.56 -9.80 12.05
C LEU A 29 -3.27 -10.28 11.41
N TYR A 30 -2.15 -9.79 11.90
CA TYR A 30 -0.83 -10.17 11.40
C TYR A 30 -0.01 -10.80 12.51
N CYS A 31 0.61 -11.95 12.22
CA CYS A 31 1.51 -12.64 13.12
C CYS A 31 2.88 -11.96 13.12
N LEU A 32 3.30 -11.47 14.28
CA LEU A 32 4.62 -10.91 14.51
C LEU A 32 5.68 -12.02 14.64
N SER A 33 6.94 -11.62 14.57
CA SER A 33 8.10 -12.53 14.75
C SER A 33 8.18 -13.15 16.16
N ASP A 34 7.51 -12.55 17.14
CA ASP A 34 7.35 -13.09 18.50
C ASP A 34 6.07 -13.94 18.67
N GLU A 35 5.46 -14.36 17.56
CA GLU A 35 4.25 -15.19 17.50
C GLU A 35 3.00 -14.55 18.14
N ARG A 36 2.94 -13.22 18.22
CA ARG A 36 1.71 -12.50 18.59
C ARG A 36 0.96 -12.01 17.36
N TYR A 37 -0.35 -12.18 17.32
CA TYR A 37 -1.22 -11.60 16.32
C TYR A 37 -1.67 -10.21 16.74
N ILE A 38 -1.40 -9.22 15.90
CA ILE A 38 -1.86 -7.86 16.12
C ILE A 38 -2.90 -7.45 15.08
N PRO A 39 -3.90 -6.63 15.43
CA PRO A 39 -4.81 -6.04 14.46
C PRO A 39 -4.07 -5.00 13.61
N VAL A 40 -3.99 -5.21 12.30
CA VAL A 40 -3.31 -4.32 11.36
C VAL A 40 -4.28 -3.48 10.54
N SER A 41 -5.45 -4.02 10.23
CA SER A 41 -6.56 -3.31 9.58
C SER A 41 -7.84 -3.65 10.31
N TRP A 42 -8.69 -2.65 10.58
CA TRP A 42 -9.90 -2.81 11.37
C TRP A 42 -10.96 -1.78 10.95
N TYR A 43 -12.02 -2.23 10.28
CA TYR A 43 -13.02 -1.38 9.63
C TYR A 43 -14.45 -1.84 9.89
N GLY A 44 -15.34 -0.94 10.28
CA GLY A 44 -16.79 -1.20 10.40
C GLY A 44 -17.42 -0.68 11.70
N HIS A 45 -18.75 -0.71 11.79
CA HIS A 45 -19.55 -0.18 12.90
C HIS A 45 -19.65 -1.14 14.10
N GLY A 46 -19.51 -2.45 13.88
CA GLY A 46 -19.55 -3.46 14.95
C GLY A 46 -18.25 -3.63 15.71
N PHE A 47 -17.20 -2.95 15.28
CA PHE A 47 -15.93 -2.88 15.99
C PHE A 47 -15.85 -1.59 16.79
N SER A 48 -15.68 -1.70 18.11
CA SER A 48 -15.57 -0.52 18.97
C SER A 48 -14.34 0.31 18.61
N ASP A 49 -14.38 1.63 18.87
CA ASP A 49 -13.22 2.54 18.80
C ASP A 49 -12.05 2.15 19.73
N THR A 50 -12.15 1.04 20.47
CA THR A 50 -11.08 0.55 21.32
C THR A 50 -10.12 -0.31 20.50
N ASN A 51 -8.86 0.12 20.48
CA ASN A 51 -7.72 -0.61 19.96
C ASN A 51 -7.72 -2.06 20.47
N PRO A 52 -7.93 -3.08 19.62
CA PRO A 52 -7.95 -4.46 20.07
C PRO A 52 -6.57 -4.84 20.63
N PRO A 53 -6.46 -5.45 21.83
CA PRO A 53 -5.18 -5.91 22.35
C PRO A 53 -4.51 -6.96 21.47
N ASP A 54 -3.18 -7.00 21.44
CA ASP A 54 -2.40 -8.09 20.85
C ASP A 54 -2.84 -9.45 21.43
N LEU A 55 -2.92 -10.48 20.58
CA LEU A 55 -3.25 -11.85 21.00
C LEU A 55 -2.05 -12.76 20.78
N ASP A 56 -1.80 -13.70 21.68
CA ASP A 56 -0.82 -14.74 21.44
C ASP A 56 -1.36 -15.78 20.43
N LYS A 57 -0.44 -16.41 19.70
CA LYS A 57 -0.76 -17.44 18.71
C LYS A 57 -1.52 -18.62 19.28
N ASP A 58 -1.26 -19.05 20.51
CA ASP A 58 -1.95 -20.20 21.09
C ASP A 58 -3.43 -19.90 21.32
N THR A 59 -3.75 -18.70 21.81
CA THR A 59 -5.15 -18.21 21.92
C THR A 59 -5.85 -18.21 20.57
N ILE A 60 -5.19 -17.71 19.53
CA ILE A 60 -5.73 -17.67 18.17
C ILE A 60 -5.92 -19.08 17.58
N LEU A 61 -4.93 -19.97 17.74
CA LEU A 61 -5.00 -21.33 17.25
C LEU A 61 -6.07 -22.14 17.98
N ALA A 62 -6.24 -21.95 19.29
CA ALA A 62 -7.34 -22.58 20.04
C ALA A 62 -8.71 -22.16 19.48
N ILE A 63 -8.89 -20.87 19.18
CA ILE A 63 -10.11 -20.38 18.55
C ILE A 63 -10.30 -21.01 17.16
N LEU A 64 -9.22 -21.17 16.38
CA LEU A 64 -9.25 -21.78 15.06
C LEU A 64 -9.61 -23.28 15.13
N ASP A 65 -8.99 -24.04 16.03
CA ASP A 65 -9.15 -25.49 16.21
C ASP A 65 -10.53 -25.87 16.79
N GLU A 66 -11.11 -25.04 17.67
CA GLU A 66 -12.41 -25.33 18.30
C GLU A 66 -13.60 -25.19 17.36
N ALA A 67 -13.42 -24.61 16.17
CA ALA A 67 -14.54 -24.39 15.26
C ALA A 67 -14.26 -24.87 13.84
N GLU A 68 -15.28 -25.50 13.25
CA GLU A 68 -15.30 -25.90 11.85
C GLU A 68 -15.04 -24.66 10.95
N ASP A 69 -14.22 -24.84 9.91
CA ASP A 69 -13.81 -23.78 8.98
C ASP A 69 -15.01 -22.97 8.47
N GLY A 70 -14.94 -21.63 8.59
CA GLY A 70 -15.92 -20.69 8.03
C GLY A 70 -17.20 -20.47 8.85
N ARG A 71 -17.37 -21.08 10.03
CA ARG A 71 -18.48 -20.73 10.95
C ARG A 71 -18.17 -19.48 11.76
N ALA A 72 -19.20 -18.69 12.02
CA ALA A 72 -19.11 -17.51 12.85
C ALA A 72 -18.88 -17.87 14.33
N ARG A 73 -18.04 -17.07 15.01
CA ARG A 73 -17.51 -17.35 16.35
C ARG A 73 -17.62 -16.10 17.21
N SER A 74 -17.94 -16.26 18.49
CA SER A 74 -17.87 -15.12 19.42
C SER A 74 -16.43 -14.60 19.41
N PHE A 75 -16.31 -13.30 19.21
CA PHE A 75 -15.03 -12.66 19.10
C PHE A 75 -14.21 -12.87 20.39
N VAL A 76 -12.88 -12.71 20.29
CA VAL A 76 -12.02 -12.82 21.49
C VAL A 76 -12.57 -11.85 22.54
N PRO A 77 -12.84 -12.27 23.79
CA PRO A 77 -13.59 -11.48 24.77
C PRO A 77 -13.12 -10.03 25.00
N ALA A 78 -11.90 -9.70 24.58
CA ALA A 78 -11.32 -8.36 24.66
C ALA A 78 -11.60 -7.46 23.44
N TRP A 79 -12.15 -7.99 22.35
CA TRP A 79 -12.28 -7.27 21.08
C TRP A 79 -13.75 -6.98 20.70
N GLY A 80 -14.72 -7.62 21.36
CA GLY A 80 -16.16 -7.41 21.19
C GLY A 80 -17.00 -8.66 21.48
N GLU A 81 -18.33 -8.53 21.46
CA GLU A 81 -19.26 -9.66 21.67
C GLU A 81 -19.83 -10.22 20.34
N SER A 82 -19.54 -9.56 19.21
CA SER A 82 -20.05 -9.90 17.88
C SER A 82 -19.58 -11.28 17.41
N LEU A 83 -20.42 -11.95 16.61
CA LEU A 83 -20.01 -13.17 15.89
C LEU A 83 -19.20 -12.79 14.64
N VAL A 84 -18.00 -13.34 14.50
CA VAL A 84 -17.10 -13.10 13.36
C VAL A 84 -16.71 -14.39 12.65
N SER A 85 -16.46 -14.32 11.35
CA SER A 85 -15.79 -15.37 10.59
C SER A 85 -14.29 -15.07 10.55
N LEU A 86 -13.48 -16.08 10.86
CA LEU A 86 -12.01 -16.02 10.80
C LEU A 86 -11.50 -16.92 9.67
N GLU A 87 -10.57 -16.42 8.87
CA GLU A 87 -9.90 -17.21 7.85
C GLU A 87 -8.39 -17.05 7.89
N LEU A 88 -7.68 -18.18 7.98
CA LEU A 88 -6.23 -18.23 7.92
C LEU A 88 -5.75 -18.16 6.47
N MET A 89 -4.81 -17.25 6.21
CA MET A 89 -4.12 -17.18 4.92
C MET A 89 -3.09 -18.30 4.80
N THR A 90 -2.74 -18.67 3.58
CA THR A 90 -1.93 -19.85 3.22
C THR A 90 -0.60 -19.98 3.97
N ASP A 91 0.02 -18.87 4.37
CA ASP A 91 1.30 -18.86 5.11
C ASP A 91 1.14 -18.74 6.64
N ARG A 92 -0.08 -18.71 7.16
CA ARG A 92 -0.42 -18.48 8.59
C ARG A 92 0.04 -17.15 9.19
N GLU A 93 0.69 -16.31 8.39
CA GLU A 93 1.14 -14.98 8.80
C GLU A 93 0.00 -13.98 8.98
N MET A 94 -1.19 -14.28 8.41
CA MET A 94 -2.32 -13.38 8.43
C MET A 94 -3.64 -14.12 8.63
N ILE A 95 -4.53 -13.51 9.40
CA ILE A 95 -5.91 -13.95 9.60
C ILE A 95 -6.84 -12.83 9.16
N LEU A 96 -7.81 -13.16 8.33
CA LEU A 96 -8.86 -12.25 7.88
C LEU A 96 -10.08 -12.40 8.80
N VAL A 97 -10.69 -11.28 9.16
CA VAL A 97 -11.83 -11.20 10.08
C VAL A 97 -13.00 -10.53 9.36
N ARG A 98 -14.22 -11.06 9.50
CA ARG A 98 -15.46 -10.48 8.92
C ARG A 98 -16.66 -10.59 9.86
N SER A 99 -17.53 -9.58 9.88
CA SER A 99 -18.81 -9.46 10.62
C SER A 99 -19.87 -8.85 9.68
N PRO A 100 -21.08 -9.43 9.50
CA PRO A 100 -21.91 -9.94 10.58
C PRO A 100 -22.08 -11.46 10.47
N GLY A 101 -21.56 -12.18 11.45
CA GLY A 101 -21.38 -13.63 11.47
C GLY A 101 -22.61 -14.53 11.30
N ASN A 102 -23.24 -14.57 10.12
CA ASN A 102 -24.30 -15.53 9.78
C ASN A 102 -24.09 -16.28 8.46
N GLU A 103 -23.21 -15.82 7.57
CA GLU A 103 -22.90 -16.54 6.32
C GLU A 103 -21.52 -17.21 6.39
N VAL A 104 -21.47 -18.48 5.97
CA VAL A 104 -20.20 -19.19 5.75
C VAL A 104 -19.51 -18.53 4.57
N PHE A 105 -18.55 -17.67 4.87
CA PHE A 105 -17.69 -17.09 3.86
C PHE A 105 -16.33 -17.77 3.90
N GLN A 106 -15.88 -18.19 2.73
CA GLN A 106 -14.52 -18.65 2.50
C GLN A 106 -13.96 -17.79 1.37
N ALA A 107 -12.86 -17.10 1.60
CA ALA A 107 -12.10 -16.49 0.53
C ALA A 107 -11.78 -17.58 -0.49
N SER A 108 -12.11 -17.29 -1.75
CA SER A 108 -11.71 -18.18 -2.82
C SER A 108 -10.19 -18.36 -2.77
N LEU A 109 -9.70 -19.54 -3.16
CA LEU A 109 -8.26 -19.77 -3.35
C LEU A 109 -7.63 -18.68 -4.23
N ALA A 110 -8.38 -18.14 -5.20
CA ALA A 110 -7.94 -17.05 -6.06
C ALA A 110 -7.63 -15.76 -5.29
N ILE A 111 -8.49 -15.34 -4.34
CA ILE A 111 -8.25 -14.14 -3.53
C ILE A 111 -6.98 -14.32 -2.67
N ARG A 112 -6.82 -15.50 -2.06
CA ARG A 112 -5.65 -15.82 -1.24
C ARG A 112 -4.35 -15.78 -2.03
N LEU A 113 -4.35 -16.41 -3.20
CA LEU A 113 -3.20 -16.41 -4.11
C LEU A 113 -2.90 -15.01 -4.65
N ALA A 114 -3.92 -14.23 -5.03
CA ALA A 114 -3.74 -12.87 -5.52
C ALA A 114 -3.16 -11.94 -4.44
N ALA A 115 -3.59 -12.09 -3.19
CA ALA A 115 -3.03 -11.36 -2.07
C ALA A 115 -1.54 -11.73 -1.87
N MET A 116 -1.20 -13.03 -1.83
CA MET A 116 0.19 -13.47 -1.71
C MET A 116 1.06 -12.99 -2.88
N GLU A 117 0.55 -13.05 -4.11
CA GLU A 117 1.22 -12.53 -5.29
C GLU A 117 1.47 -11.03 -5.15
N PHE A 118 0.48 -10.25 -4.69
CA PHE A 118 0.63 -8.82 -4.46
C PHE A 118 1.79 -8.50 -3.50
N ARG A 119 1.86 -9.22 -2.36
CA ARG A 119 2.96 -9.08 -1.40
C ARG A 119 4.31 -9.37 -2.04
N THR A 120 4.42 -10.51 -2.72
CA THR A 120 5.68 -11.03 -3.25
C THR A 120 6.16 -10.32 -4.51
N THR A 121 5.26 -9.71 -5.29
CA THR A 121 5.59 -9.08 -6.58
C THR A 121 5.59 -7.56 -6.52
N ARG A 122 4.76 -6.93 -5.67
CA ARG A 122 4.56 -5.47 -5.69
C ARG A 122 5.04 -4.75 -4.44
N LEU A 123 5.11 -5.44 -3.32
CA LEU A 123 5.67 -4.87 -2.08
C LEU A 123 7.06 -5.42 -1.76
N HIS A 124 7.49 -6.47 -2.44
CA HIS A 124 8.85 -6.98 -2.30
C HIS A 124 9.84 -6.17 -3.15
N GLY A 125 11.05 -5.99 -2.62
CA GLY A 125 12.13 -5.26 -3.29
C GLY A 125 12.66 -4.08 -2.49
N ASP A 126 13.73 -3.49 -3.03
CA ASP A 126 14.40 -2.37 -2.42
C ASP A 126 13.50 -1.12 -2.41
N LEU A 127 13.67 -0.29 -1.38
CA LEU A 127 13.01 1.01 -1.36
C LEU A 127 13.57 1.90 -2.47
N PRO A 128 12.73 2.74 -3.10
CA PRO A 128 13.20 3.76 -4.02
C PRO A 128 14.26 4.63 -3.35
N ALA A 129 15.39 4.82 -4.04
CA ALA A 129 16.46 5.67 -3.51
C ALA A 129 15.92 7.07 -3.23
N THR A 130 16.37 7.66 -2.13
CA THR A 130 16.05 9.04 -1.78
C THR A 130 16.60 9.99 -2.82
N LEU A 131 15.81 11.00 -3.16
CA LEU A 131 16.19 12.04 -4.09
C LEU A 131 17.41 12.81 -3.58
N SER A 132 18.48 12.87 -4.38
CA SER A 132 19.62 13.76 -4.16
C SER A 132 19.56 14.90 -5.18
N PRO A 133 19.15 16.13 -4.79
CA PRO A 133 18.90 17.19 -5.76
C PRO A 133 20.16 17.68 -6.48
N ASP A 134 21.32 17.56 -5.82
CA ASP A 134 22.60 18.07 -6.32
C ASP A 134 23.10 17.33 -7.57
N ASN A 135 22.64 16.09 -7.79
CA ASN A 135 23.05 15.27 -8.93
C ASN A 135 21.87 14.68 -9.72
N TYR A 136 20.64 15.10 -9.44
CA TYR A 136 19.46 14.40 -9.95
C TYR A 136 19.38 14.38 -11.48
N PHE A 137 19.69 15.50 -12.14
CA PHE A 137 19.71 15.55 -13.61
C PHE A 137 20.72 14.55 -14.21
N SER A 138 21.90 14.44 -13.61
CA SER A 138 22.91 13.48 -14.04
C SER A 138 22.48 12.04 -13.78
N ALA A 139 21.79 11.78 -12.67
CA ALA A 139 21.21 10.48 -12.35
C ALA A 139 20.14 10.08 -13.37
N LEU A 140 19.26 10.99 -13.76
CA LEU A 140 18.24 10.76 -14.80
C LEU A 140 18.87 10.42 -16.14
N ARG A 141 19.93 11.13 -16.55
CA ARG A 141 20.65 10.85 -17.81
C ARG A 141 21.44 9.54 -17.79
N ALA A 142 21.81 9.07 -16.61
CA ALA A 142 22.50 7.80 -16.43
C ALA A 142 21.53 6.62 -16.34
N ASP A 143 20.23 6.88 -16.19
CA ASP A 143 19.23 5.86 -16.00
C ASP A 143 19.08 4.99 -17.26
N PRO A 144 18.99 3.65 -17.15
CA PRO A 144 18.78 2.78 -18.31
C PRO A 144 17.57 3.17 -19.17
N GLY A 145 16.48 3.65 -18.55
CA GLY A 145 15.27 4.09 -19.24
C GLY A 145 15.47 5.36 -20.10
N SER A 146 16.46 6.19 -19.75
CA SER A 146 16.80 7.41 -20.49
C SER A 146 17.48 7.16 -21.84
N ARG A 147 18.05 5.96 -22.07
CA ARG A 147 18.89 5.67 -23.26
C ARG A 147 18.17 5.92 -24.59
N CYS A 148 16.86 5.74 -24.60
CA CYS A 148 16.01 5.91 -25.77
C CYS A 148 15.06 7.10 -25.66
N ALA A 149 15.16 7.90 -24.59
CA ALA A 149 14.27 9.03 -24.33
C ALA A 149 14.94 10.35 -24.70
N LEU A 150 14.15 11.23 -25.31
CA LEU A 150 14.56 12.62 -25.56
C LEU A 150 14.12 13.49 -24.39
N GLU A 151 13.01 13.14 -23.75
CA GLU A 151 12.40 13.89 -22.68
C GLU A 151 12.18 13.03 -21.43
N ALA A 152 12.22 13.68 -20.28
CA ALA A 152 11.75 13.10 -19.03
C ALA A 152 10.61 13.97 -18.47
N GLY A 153 9.44 13.35 -18.28
CA GLY A 153 8.38 13.93 -17.47
C GLY A 153 8.68 13.65 -16.01
N ILE A 154 8.79 14.69 -15.20
CA ILE A 154 9.04 14.61 -13.77
C ILE A 154 7.76 15.02 -13.04
N TYR A 155 7.25 14.11 -12.25
CA TYR A 155 5.98 14.20 -11.55
C TYR A 155 6.22 14.16 -10.06
N GLU A 156 5.48 14.95 -9.30
CA GLU A 156 5.33 14.68 -7.88
C GLU A 156 3.92 14.23 -7.58
N LEU A 157 3.89 13.14 -6.83
CA LEU A 157 2.69 12.55 -6.31
C LEU A 157 2.60 12.84 -4.81
N ASN A 158 1.54 13.53 -4.41
CA ASN A 158 1.23 13.74 -3.01
C ASN A 158 0.60 12.46 -2.43
N LEU A 159 1.31 11.83 -1.49
CA LEU A 159 0.88 10.57 -0.88
C LEU A 159 -0.05 10.77 0.33
N GLU A 160 -0.14 11.99 0.85
CA GLU A 160 -0.88 12.34 2.06
C GLU A 160 -2.33 11.83 2.06
N PRO A 161 -3.16 12.06 1.02
CA PRO A 161 -4.57 11.68 1.07
C PRO A 161 -4.76 10.18 1.26
N PHE A 162 -3.90 9.39 0.61
CA PHE A 162 -3.96 7.93 0.67
C PHE A 162 -3.42 7.40 1.98
N VAL A 163 -2.28 7.93 2.44
CA VAL A 163 -1.67 7.54 3.72
C VAL A 163 -2.59 7.90 4.89
N SER A 164 -3.16 9.10 4.89
CA SER A 164 -4.14 9.53 5.90
C SER A 164 -5.38 8.64 5.93
N TRP A 165 -5.89 8.26 4.76
CA TRP A 165 -6.99 7.30 4.68
C TRP A 165 -6.60 5.94 5.27
N CYS A 166 -5.46 5.38 4.89
CA CYS A 166 -4.97 4.10 5.42
C CYS A 166 -4.79 4.14 6.95
N VAL A 167 -4.21 5.21 7.49
CA VAL A 167 -4.03 5.40 8.93
C VAL A 167 -5.39 5.48 9.66
N SER A 168 -6.38 6.16 9.07
CA SER A 168 -7.71 6.30 9.67
C SER A 168 -8.45 4.97 9.86
N VAL A 169 -8.10 3.94 9.07
CA VAL A 169 -8.70 2.60 9.09
C VAL A 169 -7.76 1.53 9.64
N CYS A 170 -6.55 1.92 10.05
CA CYS A 170 -5.51 1.03 10.58
C CYS A 170 -4.88 1.67 11.85
N PRO A 171 -5.57 1.64 13.00
CA PRO A 171 -5.19 2.44 14.17
C PRO A 171 -3.84 2.05 14.81
N HIS A 172 -3.34 0.84 14.56
CA HIS A 172 -2.03 0.37 15.04
C HIS A 172 -0.90 0.50 14.00
N ALA A 173 -1.23 0.90 12.79
CA ALA A 173 -0.26 1.00 11.72
C ALA A 173 0.53 2.31 11.83
N GLN A 174 1.85 2.20 11.74
CA GLN A 174 2.68 3.40 11.72
C GLN A 174 2.61 4.01 10.32
N ARG A 175 2.27 5.30 10.28
CA ARG A 175 2.21 6.10 9.06
C ARG A 175 3.40 5.88 8.12
N ALA A 176 4.61 5.88 8.68
CA ALA A 176 5.84 5.68 7.93
C ALA A 176 5.87 4.35 7.15
N PHE A 177 5.28 3.27 7.68
CA PHE A 177 5.28 1.99 6.98
C PHE A 177 4.33 1.96 5.78
N PHE A 178 3.17 2.62 5.86
CA PHE A 178 2.32 2.79 4.68
C PHE A 178 3.02 3.57 3.57
N LEU A 179 3.74 4.63 3.95
CA LEU A 179 4.52 5.40 3.00
C LEU A 179 5.57 4.53 2.29
N LEU A 180 6.33 3.76 3.05
CA LEU A 180 7.37 2.86 2.50
C LEU A 180 6.77 1.80 1.58
N ASP A 181 5.66 1.19 1.96
CA ASP A 181 4.99 0.19 1.12
C ASP A 181 4.40 0.80 -0.15
N PHE A 182 3.86 2.01 -0.05
CA PHE A 182 3.33 2.71 -1.20
C PHE A 182 4.43 3.08 -2.20
N LEU A 183 5.59 3.50 -1.71
CA LEU A 183 6.78 3.72 -2.54
C LEU A 183 7.25 2.46 -3.26
N ARG A 184 7.26 1.30 -2.59
CA ARG A 184 7.56 0.00 -3.23
C ARG A 184 6.54 -0.35 -4.30
N PHE A 185 5.26 -0.16 -4.00
CA PHE A 185 4.18 -0.39 -4.96
C PHE A 185 4.33 0.48 -6.21
N LEU A 186 4.58 1.79 -6.04
CA LEU A 186 4.78 2.70 -7.16
C LEU A 186 5.99 2.27 -8.01
N GLN A 187 7.09 1.91 -7.38
CA GLN A 187 8.29 1.43 -8.08
C GLN A 187 8.04 0.15 -8.87
N ALA A 188 7.26 -0.78 -8.31
CA ALA A 188 6.88 -2.02 -9.00
C ALA A 188 5.93 -1.75 -10.18
N VAL A 189 4.96 -0.85 -10.03
CA VAL A 189 4.03 -0.49 -11.13
C VAL A 189 4.75 0.29 -12.24
N ALA A 190 5.70 1.14 -11.88
CA ALA A 190 6.42 2.02 -12.80
C ALA A 190 7.64 1.36 -13.48
N HIS A 191 8.09 0.19 -13.03
CA HIS A 191 9.43 -0.34 -13.32
C HIS A 191 9.83 -0.37 -14.81
N ASP A 192 8.87 -0.60 -15.72
CA ASP A 192 9.12 -0.67 -17.15
C ASP A 192 9.22 0.70 -17.85
N THR A 193 8.64 1.75 -17.26
CA THR A 193 8.40 3.04 -17.96
C THR A 193 8.90 4.26 -17.19
N ALA A 194 9.16 4.13 -15.89
CA ALA A 194 9.57 5.23 -15.04
C ALA A 194 10.41 4.78 -13.85
N THR A 195 11.13 5.74 -13.27
CA THR A 195 11.85 5.56 -12.01
C THR A 195 11.14 6.31 -10.90
N VAL A 196 11.07 5.71 -9.72
CA VAL A 196 10.52 6.36 -8.52
C VAL A 196 11.66 6.76 -7.60
N ARG A 197 11.52 7.91 -6.94
CA ARG A 197 12.40 8.39 -5.86
C ARG A 197 11.54 8.87 -4.70
N SER A 198 12.02 8.64 -3.49
CA SER A 198 11.40 9.20 -2.29
C SER A 198 11.94 10.61 -1.99
N THR A 199 11.09 11.47 -1.42
CA THR A 199 11.49 12.76 -0.87
C THR A 199 11.48 12.72 0.67
N GLU A 200 12.00 13.78 1.30
CA GLU A 200 11.91 13.95 2.76
C GLU A 200 10.49 14.32 3.22
N GLN A 201 9.63 14.81 2.31
CA GLN A 201 8.29 15.34 2.61
C GLN A 201 7.16 14.31 2.42
N GLU A 202 7.46 13.01 2.53
CA GLU A 202 6.48 11.95 2.30
C GLU A 202 5.83 11.98 0.89
N SER A 203 6.50 12.58 -0.09
CA SER A 203 6.08 12.58 -1.49
C SER A 203 6.90 11.61 -2.34
N ALA A 204 6.36 11.23 -3.50
CA ALA A 204 7.08 10.44 -4.48
C ALA A 204 7.36 11.26 -5.73
N ILE A 205 8.62 11.26 -6.19
CA ILE A 205 8.99 11.78 -7.50
C ILE A 205 9.01 10.63 -8.49
N ILE A 206 8.20 10.73 -9.54
CA ILE A 206 8.15 9.76 -10.63
C ILE A 206 8.78 10.42 -11.85
N SER A 207 9.74 9.76 -12.47
CA SER A 207 10.40 10.24 -13.69
C SER A 207 10.13 9.28 -14.83
N HIS A 208 9.28 9.71 -15.76
CA HIS A 208 8.85 8.92 -16.91
C HIS A 208 9.67 9.30 -18.14
N PHE A 209 10.28 8.32 -18.77
CA PHE A 209 11.17 8.51 -19.91
C PHE A 209 10.40 8.31 -21.21
N SER A 210 10.43 9.30 -22.11
CA SER A 210 9.64 9.27 -23.35
C SER A 210 10.41 9.82 -24.55
N PRO A 211 10.17 9.29 -25.76
CA PRO A 211 10.70 9.86 -26.99
C PRO A 211 9.98 11.17 -27.41
N ARG A 212 8.90 11.55 -26.71
CA ARG A 212 8.08 12.74 -26.98
C ARG A 212 7.70 13.42 -25.67
N ALA A 213 7.25 14.67 -25.76
CA ALA A 213 6.67 15.40 -24.64
C ALA A 213 5.70 14.56 -23.82
N ALA A 214 5.98 14.48 -22.52
CA ALA A 214 5.20 13.69 -21.59
C ALA A 214 3.83 14.36 -21.38
N ASP A 215 2.77 13.57 -21.48
CA ASP A 215 1.41 14.00 -21.15
C ASP A 215 1.14 13.71 -19.66
N PRO A 216 1.00 14.74 -18.82
CA PRO A 216 0.80 14.52 -17.41
C PRO A 216 -0.57 13.95 -17.05
N GLU A 217 -1.60 14.25 -17.84
CA GLU A 217 -2.94 13.71 -17.61
C GLU A 217 -2.97 12.21 -17.87
N LEU A 218 -2.26 11.75 -18.90
CA LEU A 218 -2.17 10.34 -19.25
C LEU A 218 -1.51 9.51 -18.13
N LEU A 219 -0.37 9.98 -17.58
CA LEU A 219 0.29 9.28 -16.48
C LEU A 219 -0.60 9.29 -15.22
N GLY A 220 -1.21 10.43 -14.90
CA GLY A 220 -2.14 10.55 -13.78
C GLY A 220 -3.31 9.57 -13.91
N PHE A 221 -3.89 9.46 -15.10
CA PHE A 221 -4.96 8.50 -15.39
C PHE A 221 -4.51 7.04 -15.24
N GLN A 222 -3.32 6.69 -15.75
CA GLN A 222 -2.78 5.32 -15.65
C GLN A 222 -2.49 4.91 -14.21
N LEU A 223 -1.88 5.82 -13.43
CA LEU A 223 -1.63 5.60 -12.01
C LEU A 223 -2.95 5.46 -11.26
N ALA A 224 -3.87 6.41 -11.42
CA ALA A 224 -5.18 6.35 -10.77
C ALA A 224 -5.96 5.08 -11.12
N ALA A 225 -5.97 4.65 -12.39
CA ALA A 225 -6.64 3.42 -12.81
C ALA A 225 -5.99 2.16 -12.21
N SER A 226 -4.66 2.12 -12.12
CA SER A 226 -3.93 1.02 -11.50
C SER A 226 -4.18 0.97 -10.00
N MET A 227 -4.22 2.13 -9.35
CA MET A 227 -4.53 2.27 -7.94
C MET A 227 -5.96 1.90 -7.61
N HIS A 228 -6.95 2.38 -8.37
CA HIS A 228 -8.35 1.99 -8.20
C HIS A 228 -8.54 0.48 -8.28
N ARG A 229 -7.87 -0.17 -9.24
CA ARG A 229 -7.94 -1.61 -9.42
C ARG A 229 -7.33 -2.39 -8.25
N VAL A 230 -6.28 -1.86 -7.65
CA VAL A 230 -5.52 -2.53 -6.59
C VAL A 230 -6.10 -2.25 -5.20
N PHE A 231 -6.41 -0.99 -4.92
CA PHE A 231 -6.78 -0.52 -3.58
C PHE A 231 -8.27 -0.45 -3.33
N ALA A 232 -9.11 -0.49 -4.39
CA ALA A 232 -10.55 -0.22 -4.29
C ALA A 232 -10.88 1.08 -3.51
N ALA A 233 -9.91 1.99 -3.42
CA ALA A 233 -9.98 3.17 -2.56
C ALA A 233 -11.04 4.16 -3.10
N PRO A 234 -11.71 4.92 -2.22
CA PRO A 234 -12.61 6.00 -2.64
C PRO A 234 -11.89 6.95 -3.60
N ALA A 235 -12.57 7.42 -4.65
CA ALA A 235 -11.94 8.21 -5.72
C ALA A 235 -11.22 9.49 -5.22
N ASN A 236 -11.67 10.07 -4.10
CA ASN A 236 -11.07 11.25 -3.47
C ASN A 236 -9.86 10.94 -2.59
N THR A 237 -9.50 9.66 -2.39
CA THR A 237 -8.36 9.23 -1.57
C THR A 237 -7.17 8.79 -2.41
N ILE A 238 -7.31 8.81 -3.74
CA ILE A 238 -6.23 8.43 -4.64
C ILE A 238 -5.22 9.57 -4.73
N PRO A 239 -3.91 9.28 -4.57
CA PRO A 239 -2.85 10.22 -4.84
C PRO A 239 -3.00 10.83 -6.22
N HIS A 240 -2.93 12.16 -6.27
CA HIS A 240 -3.00 12.92 -7.51
C HIS A 240 -1.66 13.59 -7.77
N ILE A 241 -1.41 13.87 -9.05
CA ILE A 241 -0.23 14.63 -9.46
C ILE A 241 -0.41 16.06 -8.94
N GLU A 242 0.43 16.43 -7.98
CA GLU A 242 0.53 17.80 -7.46
C GLU A 242 1.44 18.62 -8.37
N SER A 243 2.58 18.01 -8.66
CA SER A 243 3.73 18.47 -9.43
C SER A 243 3.87 17.99 -10.88
N PHE A 244 4.09 18.85 -11.89
CA PHE A 244 4.65 18.37 -13.16
C PHE A 244 5.63 19.34 -13.85
N ILE A 245 6.71 18.79 -14.40
CA ILE A 245 7.59 19.44 -15.36
C ILE A 245 8.04 18.44 -16.44
N SER A 246 8.16 18.87 -17.69
CA SER A 246 8.88 18.12 -18.73
C SER A 246 10.24 18.76 -18.97
N ILE A 247 11.26 17.94 -19.13
CA ILE A 247 12.63 18.40 -19.42
C ILE A 247 13.22 17.64 -20.61
N ASP A 248 13.98 18.35 -21.44
CA ASP A 248 14.80 17.74 -22.50
C ASP A 248 16.12 17.25 -21.88
N LEU A 249 16.40 15.95 -22.03
CA LEU A 249 17.59 15.35 -21.43
C LEU A 249 18.89 15.74 -22.16
N ARG A 250 18.80 16.39 -23.32
CA ARG A 250 19.92 16.83 -24.17
C ARG A 250 20.33 18.26 -23.88
N GLU A 251 19.42 19.09 -23.35
CA GLU A 251 19.66 20.50 -23.14
C GLU A 251 20.28 20.77 -21.77
N SER A 252 21.36 21.56 -21.73
CA SER A 252 21.99 21.94 -20.46
C SER A 252 21.09 22.85 -19.60
N GLY A 253 20.18 23.62 -20.23
CA GLY A 253 19.24 24.49 -19.53
C GLY A 253 18.21 23.73 -18.70
N SER A 254 17.92 22.47 -19.07
CA SER A 254 16.98 21.60 -18.36
C SER A 254 17.43 21.21 -16.96
N ALA A 255 18.75 21.19 -16.70
CA ALA A 255 19.27 20.97 -15.36
C ALA A 255 18.84 22.07 -14.39
N ASN A 256 18.84 23.32 -14.84
CA ASN A 256 18.42 24.46 -14.01
C ASN A 256 16.92 24.44 -13.76
N LEU A 257 16.12 24.12 -14.78
CA LEU A 257 14.67 23.98 -14.65
C LEU A 257 14.31 22.88 -13.63
N LEU A 258 14.97 21.73 -13.71
CA LEU A 258 14.79 20.64 -12.76
C LEU A 258 15.21 21.05 -11.34
N ALA A 259 16.34 21.74 -11.20
CA ALA A 259 16.80 22.22 -9.90
C ALA A 259 15.80 23.19 -9.26
N SER A 260 15.25 24.14 -10.04
CA SER A 260 14.19 25.04 -9.58
C SER A 260 12.95 24.27 -9.14
N PHE A 261 12.46 23.36 -9.97
CA PHE A 261 11.29 22.52 -9.66
C PHE A 261 11.46 21.73 -8.36
N LEU A 262 12.65 21.17 -8.11
CA LEU A 262 12.91 20.42 -6.88
C LEU A 262 13.13 21.31 -5.66
N SER A 263 13.64 22.53 -5.85
CA SER A 263 13.89 23.47 -4.74
C SER A 263 12.60 24.05 -4.15
N GLU A 264 11.54 24.15 -4.93
CA GLU A 264 10.21 24.58 -4.48
C GLU A 264 9.50 23.51 -3.62
N ARG A 265 10.08 22.30 -3.52
CA ARG A 265 9.56 21.11 -2.84
C ARG A 265 10.41 20.68 -1.63
N ARG A 266 11.28 21.56 -1.15
CA ARG A 266 12.05 21.38 0.10
C ARG A 266 11.42 22.22 1.21
#